data_AF-A0A7G2JXW4-F1
#
_entry.id   AF-A0A7G2JXW4-F1
#
_cell.length_a   1.000
_cell.length_b   1.000
_cell.length_c   1.000
_cell.angle_alpha   90.00
_cell.angle_beta   90.00
_cell.angle_gamma   90.00
#
_symmetry.space_group_name_H-M   'P 1'
#
loop_
_entity.id
_entity.type
_entity.pdbx_description
1 polymer ?
#
loop_
_entity_poly.entity_id
_entity_poly.type
_entity_poly.pdbx_seq_one_letter_code
_entity_poly.pdbx_strand_id
1 'polypeptide(L)'
;MTKSAKIGVLLANLGTPDSPTPKSISRYLWQFLTDPRVVDLPRCKWYPLLKAIILPLRSKRIAKNYQAIWTEQGSPLLAISRQQKDALQAYLDKQNIDTQVEIAMTYGNPSIQSAVKNLLKNQVER
;
A
#
# COMPACT_ATOMS: atom_id res chain seq x y z
N MET A 1 -20.79 -29.42 -14.60
CA MET A 1 -19.46 -28.85 -14.29
C MET A 1 -19.65 -27.88 -13.15
N THR A 2 -19.12 -28.17 -11.97
CA THR A 2 -19.16 -27.25 -10.82
C THR A 2 -18.35 -26.01 -11.17
N LYS A 3 -19.01 -24.85 -11.27
CA LYS A 3 -18.33 -23.56 -11.46
C LYS A 3 -17.32 -23.41 -10.32
N SER A 4 -16.03 -23.28 -10.65
CA SER A 4 -15.00 -23.05 -9.63
C SER A 4 -15.29 -21.69 -8.99
N ALA A 5 -15.27 -21.65 -7.65
CA ALA A 5 -15.43 -20.42 -6.89
C ALA A 5 -14.38 -19.40 -7.32
N LYS A 6 -14.79 -18.15 -7.58
CA LYS A 6 -13.89 -17.07 -7.98
C LYS A 6 -12.93 -16.71 -6.86
N ILE A 7 -11.62 -16.70 -7.14
CA ILE A 7 -10.57 -16.51 -6.14
C ILE A 7 -10.04 -15.06 -6.15
N GLY A 8 -9.97 -14.43 -4.99
CA GLY A 8 -9.32 -13.14 -4.80
C GLY A 8 -7.86 -13.33 -4.45
N VAL A 9 -6.98 -12.65 -5.18
CA VAL A 9 -5.55 -12.61 -4.86
C VAL A 9 -5.19 -11.19 -4.44
N LEU A 10 -4.65 -11.07 -3.23
CA LEU A 10 -4.23 -9.78 -2.68
C LEU A 10 -2.69 -9.70 -2.66
N LEU A 11 -2.12 -8.85 -3.51
CA LEU A 11 -0.71 -8.52 -3.49
C LEU A 11 -0.46 -7.43 -2.45
N ALA A 12 -0.21 -7.87 -1.21
CA ALA A 12 0.02 -7.00 -0.08
C ALA A 12 1.48 -6.53 0.01
N ASN A 13 1.68 -5.24 0.28
CA ASN A 13 2.98 -4.65 0.54
C ASN A 13 2.87 -3.55 1.63
N LEU A 14 4.01 -3.03 2.08
CA LEU A 14 4.07 -1.97 3.09
C LEU A 14 3.39 -0.68 2.58
N GLY A 15 3.69 -0.30 1.34
CA GLY A 15 3.19 0.91 0.71
C GLY A 15 4.23 2.01 0.54
N THR A 16 3.74 3.14 0.03
CA THR A 16 4.56 4.29 -0.36
C THR A 16 3.68 5.54 -0.26
N PRO A 17 4.24 6.74 0.02
CA PRO A 17 3.47 7.98 -0.02
C PRO A 17 2.82 8.24 -1.38
N ASP A 18 1.70 8.95 -1.39
CA ASP A 18 0.97 9.29 -2.63
C ASP A 18 1.75 10.25 -3.54
N SER A 19 2.68 11.03 -2.97
CA SER A 19 3.54 11.96 -3.72
C SER A 19 4.87 12.21 -2.99
N PRO A 20 5.92 12.68 -3.68
CA PRO A 20 7.24 12.89 -3.08
C PRO A 20 7.31 14.25 -2.37
N THR A 21 6.23 14.61 -1.68
CA THR A 21 6.11 15.88 -0.95
C THR A 21 6.19 15.62 0.55
N PRO A 22 6.75 16.55 1.35
CA PRO A 22 6.80 16.39 2.80
C PRO A 22 5.43 16.11 3.44
N LYS A 23 4.35 16.68 2.88
CA LYS A 23 2.98 16.48 3.37
C LYS A 23 2.49 15.04 3.18
N SER A 24 2.65 14.47 1.98
CA SER A 24 2.27 13.08 1.69
C SER A 24 3.14 12.08 2.46
N ILE A 25 4.44 12.36 2.57
CA ILE A 25 5.37 11.54 3.36
C ILE A 25 4.99 11.59 4.84
N SER A 26 4.63 12.76 5.38
CA SER A 26 4.18 12.88 6.77
C SER A 26 2.92 12.06 7.03
N ARG A 27 1.94 12.07 6.11
CA ARG A 27 0.74 11.22 6.21
C ARG A 27 1.08 9.73 6.21
N TYR A 28 1.96 9.29 5.31
CA TYR A 28 2.43 7.90 5.25
C TYR A 28 3.16 7.50 6.53
N LEU A 29 4.12 8.32 6.99
CA LEU A 29 4.89 8.06 8.21
C LEU A 29 4.01 8.08 9.46
N TRP A 30 2.97 8.90 9.50
CA TRP A 30 1.99 8.88 10.59
C TRP A 30 1.32 7.51 10.68
N GLN A 31 0.82 6.97 9.58
CA GLN A 31 0.19 5.64 9.57
C GLN A 31 1.19 4.55 9.99
N PHE A 32 2.41 4.57 9.44
CA PHE A 32 3.43 3.58 9.75
C PHE A 32 3.92 3.63 11.21
N LEU A 33 4.22 4.83 11.72
CA LEU A 33 4.82 5.00 13.06
C LEU A 33 3.80 5.05 14.20
N THR A 34 2.50 5.10 13.90
CA THR A 34 1.45 4.94 14.92
C THR A 34 0.99 3.49 15.08
N ASP A 35 1.44 2.58 14.20
CA ASP A 35 1.13 1.16 14.30
C ASP A 35 1.85 0.54 15.52
N PRO A 36 1.11 -0.03 16.49
CA PRO A 36 1.72 -0.68 17.66
C PRO A 36 2.57 -1.91 17.29
N ARG A 37 2.38 -2.49 16.10
CA ARG A 37 3.22 -3.58 15.59
C ARG A 37 4.59 -3.09 15.12
N VAL A 38 4.74 -1.77 14.89
CA VAL A 38 5.97 -1.13 14.44
C VAL A 38 6.68 -0.41 15.59
N VAL A 39 5.91 0.24 16.48
CA VAL A 39 6.45 0.97 17.63
C VAL A 39 5.75 0.53 18.92
N ASP A 40 6.50 -0.10 19.82
CA ASP A 40 6.01 -0.65 21.09
C ASP A 40 6.08 0.34 22.27
N LEU A 41 6.04 1.65 21.99
CA LEU A 41 6.10 2.68 23.03
C LEU A 41 4.70 3.11 23.48
N PRO A 42 4.50 3.47 24.77
CA PRO A 42 3.22 3.98 25.25
C PRO A 42 2.73 5.18 24.44
N ARG A 43 1.53 5.08 23.87
CA ARG A 43 0.96 6.08 22.94
C ARG A 43 0.95 7.50 23.50
N CYS A 44 0.69 7.66 24.79
CA CYS A 44 0.66 8.97 25.46
C CYS A 44 1.99 9.73 25.37
N LYS A 45 3.13 9.02 25.42
CA LYS A 45 4.47 9.62 25.30
C LYS A 45 4.91 9.69 23.84
N TRP A 46 4.57 8.67 23.05
CA TRP A 46 5.01 8.56 21.67
C TRP A 46 4.32 9.56 20.73
N TYR A 47 3.01 9.74 20.85
CA TYR A 47 2.25 10.56 19.89
C TYR A 47 2.67 12.05 19.91
N PRO A 48 2.87 12.69 21.07
CA PRO A 48 3.40 14.06 21.11
C PRO A 48 4.78 14.16 20.45
N LEU A 49 5.70 13.25 20.77
CA LEU A 49 7.04 13.22 20.18
C LEU A 49 7.00 13.01 18.66
N LEU A 50 6.17 12.07 18.21
CA LEU A 50 5.98 11.75 16.80
C LEU A 50 5.47 12.98 16.03
N LYS A 51 4.40 13.59 16.52
CA LYS A 51 3.73 14.71 15.83
C LYS A 51 4.55 15.99 15.87
N ALA A 52 5.18 16.30 17.01
CA ALA A 52 5.87 17.57 17.22
C ALA A 52 7.30 17.60 16.65
N ILE A 53 8.03 16.49 16.73
CA ILE A 53 9.46 16.46 16.39
C ILE A 53 9.72 15.56 15.19
N ILE A 54 9.30 14.29 15.25
CA ILE A 54 9.73 13.28 14.29
C ILE A 54 9.15 13.56 12.89
N LEU A 55 7.83 13.70 12.75
CA LEU A 55 7.20 13.95 11.45
C LEU A 55 7.72 15.22 10.75
N PRO A 56 7.71 16.43 11.36
CA PRO A 56 8.11 17.63 10.65
C PRO A 56 9.58 17.62 10.21
N LEU A 57 10.48 17.04 11.01
CA LEU A 57 11.90 16.94 10.67
C LEU A 57 12.16 15.84 9.65
N ARG A 58 11.65 14.63 9.92
CA ARG A 58 11.93 13.43 9.10
C ARG A 58 11.27 13.52 7.73
N SER A 59 10.04 14.03 7.63
CA SER A 59 9.36 14.16 6.34
C SER A 59 10.06 15.15 5.41
N LYS A 60 10.59 16.26 5.93
CA LYS A 60 11.39 17.21 5.13
C LYS A 60 12.71 16.59 4.67
N ARG A 61 13.39 15.86 5.55
CA ARG A 61 14.68 15.22 5.25
C ARG A 61 14.56 14.13 4.18
N ILE A 62 13.56 13.25 4.29
CA ILE A 62 13.40 12.09 3.40
C ILE A 62 12.73 12.49 2.07
N ALA A 63 12.04 13.64 1.99
CA ALA A 63 11.43 14.11 0.74
C ALA A 63 12.42 14.15 -0.43
N LYS A 64 13.66 14.61 -0.22
CA LYS A 64 14.69 14.64 -1.27
C LYS A 64 14.99 13.25 -1.83
N ASN A 65 15.01 12.22 -0.99
CA ASN A 65 15.26 10.84 -1.41
C ASN A 65 14.10 10.30 -2.24
N TYR A 66 12.85 10.56 -1.83
CA TYR A 66 11.68 10.17 -2.63
C TYR A 66 11.65 10.90 -3.97
N GLN A 67 11.97 12.20 -3.99
CA GLN A 67 12.03 13.00 -5.21
C GLN A 67 13.08 12.46 -6.19
N ALA A 68 14.25 12.06 -5.70
CA ALA A 68 15.34 11.56 -6.53
C ALA A 68 14.99 10.27 -7.30
N ILE A 69 14.05 9.46 -6.78
CA ILE A 69 13.61 8.21 -7.40
C ILE A 69 12.19 8.29 -7.96
N TRP A 70 11.56 9.46 -7.91
CA TRP A 70 10.18 9.60 -8.36
C TRP A 70 10.11 9.62 -9.87
N THR A 71 9.19 8.86 -10.45
CA THR A 71 9.00 8.80 -11.90
C THR A 71 7.63 9.37 -12.28
N GLU A 72 7.37 9.51 -13.58
CA GLU A 72 6.06 9.91 -14.10
C GLU A 72 4.96 8.91 -13.71
N GLN A 73 5.32 7.65 -13.54
CA GLN A 73 4.44 6.57 -13.09
C GLN A 73 4.25 6.56 -11.56
N GLY A 74 4.90 7.47 -10.83
CA GLY A 74 4.82 7.62 -9.37
C GLY A 74 6.00 6.99 -8.65
N SER A 75 5.74 6.44 -7.45
CA SER A 75 6.75 5.69 -6.72
C SER A 75 7.08 4.39 -7.48
N PRO A 76 8.37 4.04 -7.64
CA PRO A 76 8.78 2.78 -8.27
C PRO A 76 8.11 1.54 -7.67
N LEU A 77 7.92 1.51 -6.34
CA LEU A 77 7.22 0.41 -5.65
C LEU A 77 5.80 0.22 -6.19
N LEU A 78 5.03 1.31 -6.30
CA LEU A 78 3.65 1.23 -6.77
C LEU A 78 3.58 0.93 -8.27
N ALA A 79 4.47 1.52 -9.07
CA ALA A 79 4.56 1.27 -10.50
C ALA A 79 4.86 -0.21 -10.79
N ILE A 80 5.86 -0.78 -10.12
CA ILE A 80 6.22 -2.20 -10.25
C ILE A 80 5.10 -3.10 -9.71
N SER A 81 4.47 -2.74 -8.58
CA SER A 81 3.35 -3.52 -8.02
C SER A 81 2.17 -3.61 -9.01
N ARG A 82 1.89 -2.54 -9.76
CA ARG A 82 0.86 -2.56 -10.82
C ARG A 82 1.25 -3.50 -11.95
N GLN A 83 2.50 -3.44 -12.42
CA GLN A 83 3.01 -4.35 -13.44
C GLN A 83 2.94 -5.82 -12.99
N GLN A 84 3.29 -6.10 -11.73
CA GLN A 84 3.19 -7.44 -11.14
C GLN A 84 1.75 -7.92 -11.07
N LYS A 85 0.82 -7.05 -10.67
CA LYS A 85 -0.62 -7.35 -10.64
C LYS A 85 -1.13 -7.74 -12.02
N ASP A 86 -0.82 -6.94 -13.03
CA ASP A 86 -1.29 -7.16 -14.40
C ASP A 86 -0.67 -8.44 -14.99
N ALA A 87 0.63 -8.68 -14.74
CA ALA A 87 1.32 -9.89 -15.16
C ALA A 87 0.76 -11.16 -14.49
N LEU A 88 0.45 -11.09 -13.20
CA LEU A 88 -0.12 -12.22 -12.46
C LEU A 88 -1.56 -12.52 -12.90
N GLN A 89 -2.39 -11.49 -13.09
CA GLN A 89 -3.74 -11.66 -13.65
C GLN A 89 -3.67 -12.35 -15.01
N ALA A 90 -2.84 -11.84 -15.93
CA ALA A 90 -2.68 -12.43 -17.26
C ALA A 90 -2.16 -13.87 -17.22
N TYR A 91 -1.31 -14.21 -16.24
CA TYR A 91 -0.85 -15.58 -16.03
C TYR A 91 -1.99 -16.51 -15.58
N LEU A 92 -2.80 -16.09 -14.61
CA LEU A 92 -3.92 -16.89 -14.08
C LEU A 92 -5.04 -17.05 -15.10
N ASP A 93 -5.34 -16.00 -15.87
CA ASP A 93 -6.32 -16.03 -16.96
C ASP A 93 -5.92 -17.08 -18.01
N LYS A 94 -4.63 -17.16 -18.37
CA LYS A 94 -4.11 -18.21 -19.30
C LYS A 94 -4.27 -19.63 -18.76
N GLN A 95 -4.32 -19.79 -17.44
CA GLN A 95 -4.58 -21.08 -16.79
C GLN A 95 -6.09 -21.37 -16.64
N ASN A 96 -6.97 -20.49 -17.14
CA ASN A 96 -8.43 -20.57 -16.98
C ASN A 96 -8.88 -20.61 -15.51
N ILE A 97 -8.14 -19.96 -14.61
CA ILE A 97 -8.51 -19.84 -13.21
C ILE A 97 -9.29 -18.53 -13.03
N ASP A 98 -10.55 -18.62 -12.63
CA ASP A 98 -11.38 -17.44 -12.35
C ASP A 98 -10.85 -16.72 -11.10
N THR A 99 -10.05 -15.67 -11.33
CA THR A 99 -9.39 -14.91 -10.27
C THR A 99 -9.51 -13.41 -10.47
N GLN A 100 -9.44 -12.66 -9.37
CA GLN A 100 -9.27 -11.21 -9.36
C GLN A 100 -8.04 -10.85 -8.54
N VAL A 101 -7.04 -10.26 -9.17
CA VAL A 101 -5.83 -9.79 -8.49
C VAL A 101 -5.94 -8.30 -8.14
N GLU A 102 -5.76 -7.96 -6.87
CA GLU A 102 -5.73 -6.58 -6.37
C GLU A 102 -4.41 -6.30 -5.64
N ILE A 103 -3.91 -5.08 -5.73
CA ILE A 103 -2.79 -4.60 -4.91
C ILE A 103 -3.29 -3.93 -3.64
N ALA A 104 -2.59 -4.15 -2.54
CA ALA A 104 -2.93 -3.56 -1.25
C ALA A 104 -1.69 -3.10 -0.50
N MET A 105 -1.78 -1.88 0.03
CA MET A 105 -0.75 -1.27 0.84
C MET A 105 -1.22 -1.24 2.29
N THR A 106 -0.33 -1.66 3.18
CA THR A 106 -0.55 -1.59 4.64
C THR A 106 -0.71 -0.13 5.07
N TYR A 107 0.11 0.74 4.51
CA TYR A 107 0.06 2.19 4.70
C TYR A 107 0.02 2.90 3.34
N GLY A 108 -0.79 3.94 3.23
CA GLY A 108 -1.01 4.66 1.98
C GLY A 108 -2.03 3.99 1.06
N ASN A 109 -1.95 4.29 -0.23
CA ASN A 109 -2.93 3.88 -1.24
C ASN A 109 -2.30 3.03 -2.35
N PRO A 110 -3.05 2.05 -2.90
CA PRO A 110 -4.38 1.60 -2.48
C PRO A 110 -4.33 0.83 -1.16
N SER A 111 -5.25 1.10 -0.24
CA SER A 111 -5.29 0.43 1.08
C SER A 111 -5.81 -1.02 1.00
N ILE A 112 -5.47 -1.83 2.01
CA ILE A 112 -6.06 -3.18 2.18
C ILE A 112 -7.60 -3.12 2.16
N GLN A 113 -8.21 -2.15 2.86
CA GLN A 113 -9.66 -2.02 2.92
C GLN A 113 -10.27 -1.75 1.54
N SER A 114 -9.68 -0.85 0.75
CA SER A 114 -10.15 -0.56 -0.62
C SER A 114 -9.98 -1.76 -1.55
N ALA A 115 -8.87 -2.49 -1.44
CA ALA A 115 -8.62 -3.66 -2.26
C ALA A 115 -9.61 -4.80 -1.94
N VAL A 116 -9.86 -5.08 -0.66
CA VAL A 116 -10.89 -6.05 -0.24
C VAL A 116 -12.28 -5.64 -0.71
N LYS A 117 -12.63 -4.34 -0.62
CA LYS A 117 -13.91 -3.84 -1.14
C LYS A 117 -14.04 -4.07 -2.65
N ASN A 118 -12.97 -3.91 -3.42
CA ASN A 118 -12.96 -4.20 -4.85
C ASN A 118 -13.15 -5.70 -5.12
N LEU A 119 -12.48 -6.58 -4.38
CA LEU A 119 -12.67 -8.04 -4.50
C LEU A 119 -14.13 -8.44 -4.24
N LEU A 120 -14.72 -7.93 -3.15
CA LEU A 120 -16.12 -8.20 -2.80
C LEU A 120 -17.10 -7.66 -3.85
N LYS A 121 -16.86 -6.46 -4.38
CA LYS A 121 -17.65 -5.89 -5.48
C LYS A 121 -17.62 -6.78 -6.73
N ASN A 122 -16.50 -7.45 -6.96
CA ASN A 122 -16.28 -8.37 -8.07
C ASN A 122 -16.74 -9.81 -7.79
N GLN A 123 -17.52 -10.02 -6.72
CA GLN A 123 -18.12 -11.30 -6.34
C GLN A 123 -17.09 -12.42 -6.17
N VAL A 124 -15.92 -12.07 -5.63
CA VAL A 124 -14.94 -13.06 -5.18
C VAL A 124 -15.56 -13.91 -4.06
N GLU A 125 -15.39 -15.22 -4.18
CA GLU A 125 -15.95 -16.22 -3.27
C GLU A 125 -14.90 -16.80 -2.30
N ARG A 126 -13.62 -16.76 -2.66
CA ARG A 126 -12.51 -17.31 -1.87
C ARG A 126 -11.31 -16.36 -1.78
#